data_AF-W7N270-F1
#
_entry.id   AF-W7N270-F1
#
_cell.length_a   1.000
_cell.length_b   1.000
_cell.length_c   1.000
_cell.angle_alpha   90.00
_cell.angle_beta   90.00
_cell.angle_gamma   90.00
#
_symmetry.space_group_name_H-M   'P 1'
#
loop_
_entity.id
_entity.type
_entity.pdbx_description
1 polymer ?
#
loop_
_entity_poly.entity_id
_entity_poly.type
_entity_poly.pdbx_seq_one_letter_code
_entity_poly.pdbx_strand_id
1 'polypeptide(L)'
;MQELDSFSYPCEMNAVLAEAIEACDGLDGIIDEIVSNEDACDFDPMDVVGKSFNCPNTANLMSVTEEATKIAKSTWPGPTTIDGKFIWYGPNTGAQLSGQSLRLTSDIGLAMTTCTNGTCKGAPIEANPARSYKNMSREAFDIYAQEAAQRCESVIETNDPDLTAFYKKGGKILNTTEPMISKFQSRAQDTTKIR
;
A
#
# COMPACT_ATOMS: atom_id res chain seq x y z
N MET A 1 0.93 -2.66 12.11
CA MET A 1 1.43 -3.74 13.00
C MET A 1 2.66 -4.36 12.39
N GLN A 2 3.53 -4.97 13.20
CA GLN A 2 4.63 -5.79 12.69
C GLN A 2 4.23 -7.27 12.78
N GLU A 3 3.36 -7.71 11.87
CA GLU A 3 2.73 -9.04 11.95
C GLU A 3 3.68 -10.19 11.58
N LEU A 4 4.56 -9.98 10.58
CA LEU A 4 5.45 -11.02 10.05
C LEU A 4 6.81 -11.10 10.77
N ASP A 5 7.09 -10.19 11.72
CA ASP A 5 8.39 -9.99 12.39
C ASP A 5 9.62 -10.17 11.46
N SER A 6 9.46 -9.73 10.21
CA SER A 6 10.47 -9.83 9.16
C SER A 6 10.65 -8.49 8.48
N PHE A 7 11.90 -8.15 8.20
CA PHE A 7 12.30 -6.87 7.64
C PHE A 7 13.25 -7.09 6.48
N SER A 8 12.74 -6.89 5.27
CA SER A 8 13.51 -6.94 4.03
C SER A 8 14.42 -5.74 3.90
N TYR A 9 15.42 -5.82 3.01
CA TYR A 9 16.17 -4.62 2.64
C TYR A 9 15.32 -3.73 1.72
N PRO A 10 15.51 -2.39 1.75
CA PRO A 10 14.82 -1.49 0.81
C PRO A 10 15.06 -1.86 -0.67
N CYS A 11 16.29 -2.24 -1.02
CA CYS A 11 16.63 -2.72 -2.37
C CYS A 11 15.85 -3.96 -2.80
N GLU A 12 15.49 -4.83 -1.85
CA GLU A 12 14.76 -6.07 -2.11
C GLU A 12 13.29 -5.79 -2.40
N MET A 13 12.66 -4.92 -1.61
CA MET A 13 11.31 -4.44 -1.89
C MET A 13 11.24 -3.67 -3.21
N ASN A 14 12.28 -2.92 -3.57
CA ASN A 14 12.39 -2.28 -4.89
C ASN A 14 12.51 -3.32 -6.02
N ALA A 15 13.17 -4.46 -5.79
CA ALA A 15 13.23 -5.53 -6.77
C ALA A 15 11.84 -6.16 -6.98
N VAL A 16 11.10 -6.46 -5.91
CA VAL A 16 9.72 -6.95 -6.01
C VAL A 16 8.82 -5.94 -6.74
N LEU A 17 9.00 -4.65 -6.48
CA LEU A 17 8.28 -3.58 -7.20
C LEU A 17 8.60 -3.58 -8.70
N ALA A 18 9.87 -3.66 -9.08
CA ALA A 18 10.27 -3.67 -10.47
C ALA A 18 9.65 -4.84 -11.24
N GLU A 19 9.58 -6.01 -10.61
CA GLU A 19 8.94 -7.20 -11.18
C GLU A 19 7.42 -7.02 -11.33
N ALA A 20 6.76 -6.36 -10.38
CA ALA A 20 5.34 -6.03 -10.48
C ALA A 20 5.07 -5.07 -11.64
N ILE A 21 5.93 -4.06 -11.84
CA ILE A 21 5.84 -3.13 -12.97
C ILE A 21 6.07 -3.88 -14.28
N GLU A 22 7.13 -4.69 -14.38
CA GLU A 22 7.42 -5.47 -15.59
C GLU A 22 6.26 -6.40 -15.97
N ALA A 23 5.58 -7.00 -14.99
CA ALA A 23 4.43 -7.86 -15.22
C ALA A 23 3.17 -7.10 -15.68
N CYS A 24 3.01 -5.83 -15.29
CA CYS A 24 1.71 -5.14 -15.38
C CYS A 24 1.68 -3.87 -16.24
N ASP A 25 2.83 -3.26 -16.55
CA ASP A 25 2.96 -2.04 -17.36
C ASP A 25 2.24 -2.19 -18.72
N GLY A 26 2.58 -3.24 -19.47
CA GLY A 26 2.02 -3.51 -20.80
C GLY A 26 0.52 -3.80 -20.89
N LEU A 27 -0.21 -3.88 -19.77
CA LEU A 27 -1.62 -4.29 -19.74
C LEU A 27 -2.59 -3.20 -20.22
N ASP A 28 -2.12 -1.96 -20.37
CA ASP A 28 -2.87 -0.87 -21.00
C ASP A 28 -2.55 -0.69 -22.50
N GLY A 29 -1.60 -1.49 -23.03
CA GLY A 29 -1.14 -1.44 -24.41
C GLY A 29 0.07 -0.53 -24.66
N ILE A 30 0.63 0.08 -23.62
CA ILE A 30 1.84 0.92 -23.64
C ILE A 30 2.86 0.32 -22.65
N ILE A 31 4.15 0.46 -22.96
CA ILE A 31 5.23 0.06 -22.04
C ILE A 31 5.99 1.35 -21.73
N ASP A 32 5.71 1.95 -20.57
CA ASP A 32 6.29 3.22 -20.13
C ASP A 32 6.68 3.22 -18.64
N GLU A 33 6.80 2.04 -18.04
CA GLU A 33 7.08 1.79 -16.63
C GLU A 33 5.96 2.27 -15.69
N ILE A 34 4.73 2.48 -16.20
CA ILE A 34 3.56 2.93 -15.44
C ILE A 34 2.43 1.90 -15.54
N VAL A 35 2.00 1.39 -14.39
CA VAL A 35 0.83 0.50 -14.34
C VAL A 35 -0.46 1.33 -14.38
N SER A 36 -0.99 1.62 -15.57
CA SER A 36 -2.24 2.39 -15.72
C SER A 36 -3.52 1.54 -15.72
N ASN A 37 -3.41 0.25 -16.00
CA ASN A 37 -4.50 -0.73 -15.99
C ASN A 37 -4.36 -1.72 -14.84
N GLU A 38 -4.53 -1.20 -13.62
CA GLU A 38 -4.35 -1.94 -12.37
C GLU A 38 -5.39 -3.06 -12.20
N ASP A 39 -6.61 -2.88 -12.74
CA ASP A 39 -7.69 -3.89 -12.71
C ASP A 39 -7.29 -5.19 -13.43
N ALA A 40 -6.39 -5.11 -14.41
CA ALA A 40 -5.92 -6.27 -15.19
C ALA A 40 -4.67 -6.93 -14.60
N CYS A 41 -4.02 -6.31 -13.62
CA CYS A 41 -2.76 -6.76 -13.04
C CYS A 41 -3.00 -7.86 -11.99
N ASP A 42 -2.74 -9.12 -12.37
CA ASP A 42 -2.87 -10.31 -11.50
C ASP A 42 -1.50 -10.82 -11.02
N PHE A 43 -0.56 -9.89 -10.77
CA PHE A 43 0.80 -10.23 -10.32
C PHE A 43 0.77 -10.82 -8.89
N ASP A 44 1.27 -12.04 -8.73
CA ASP A 44 1.52 -12.64 -7.40
C ASP A 44 2.99 -12.40 -6.99
N PRO A 45 3.26 -11.65 -5.90
CA PRO A 45 4.63 -11.45 -5.41
C PRO A 45 5.37 -12.76 -5.15
N MET A 46 4.67 -13.87 -4.88
CA MET A 46 5.31 -15.16 -4.65
C MET A 46 6.03 -15.72 -5.88
N ASP A 47 5.66 -15.30 -7.09
CA ASP A 47 6.24 -15.80 -8.33
C ASP A 47 7.70 -15.35 -8.55
N VAL A 48 8.15 -14.35 -7.79
CA VAL A 48 9.50 -13.77 -7.94
C VAL A 48 10.47 -14.22 -6.86
N VAL A 49 10.05 -15.12 -5.95
CA VAL A 49 10.94 -15.70 -4.93
C VAL A 49 12.14 -16.36 -5.62
N GLY A 50 13.35 -16.05 -5.14
CA GLY A 50 14.60 -16.56 -5.68
C GLY A 50 15.16 -15.80 -6.89
N LYS A 51 14.42 -14.83 -7.47
CA LYS A 51 14.98 -13.97 -8.53
C LYS A 51 16.15 -13.17 -7.98
N SER A 52 17.24 -13.14 -8.75
CA SER A 52 18.48 -12.46 -8.35
C SER A 52 18.45 -11.00 -8.75
N PHE A 53 18.92 -10.12 -7.86
CA PHE A 53 18.99 -8.68 -8.09
C PHE A 53 20.24 -8.09 -7.43
N ASN A 54 20.74 -6.97 -7.98
CA ASN A 54 21.86 -6.26 -7.37
C ASN A 54 21.33 -5.31 -6.28
N CYS A 55 21.76 -5.50 -5.04
CA CYS A 55 21.32 -4.67 -3.93
C CYS A 55 22.34 -3.57 -3.61
N PRO A 56 22.01 -2.27 -3.80
CA PRO A 56 22.89 -1.17 -3.42
C PRO A 56 23.17 -1.10 -1.90
N ASN A 57 22.25 -1.59 -1.06
CA ASN A 57 22.42 -1.56 0.40
C ASN A 57 23.52 -2.50 0.90
N THR A 58 23.79 -3.60 0.17
CA THR A 58 24.80 -4.60 0.55
C THR A 58 25.97 -4.65 -0.43
N ALA A 59 25.86 -3.98 -1.58
CA ALA A 59 26.79 -4.05 -2.71
C ALA A 59 27.01 -5.48 -3.24
N ASN A 60 26.03 -6.37 -3.04
CA ASN A 60 26.09 -7.77 -3.40
C ASN A 60 24.89 -8.17 -4.26
N LEU A 61 25.08 -9.26 -5.02
CA LEU A 61 23.98 -9.97 -5.65
C LEU A 61 23.18 -10.68 -4.55
N MET A 62 21.90 -10.38 -4.47
CA MET A 62 20.94 -10.99 -3.52
C MET A 62 19.85 -11.70 -4.30
N SER A 63 19.01 -12.45 -3.60
CA SER A 63 17.83 -13.09 -4.18
C SER A 63 16.60 -12.71 -3.37
N VAL A 64 15.48 -12.52 -4.05
CA VAL A 64 14.21 -12.17 -3.41
C VAL A 64 13.80 -13.27 -2.44
N THR A 65 13.59 -12.91 -1.18
CA THR A 65 13.17 -13.81 -0.12
C THR A 65 11.66 -14.03 -0.11
N GLU A 66 11.23 -15.16 0.44
CA GLU A 66 9.79 -15.45 0.63
C GLU A 66 9.14 -14.46 1.61
N GLU A 67 9.92 -13.95 2.56
CA GLU A 67 9.45 -12.96 3.52
C GLU A 67 9.15 -11.61 2.85
N ALA A 68 10.01 -11.15 1.93
CA ALA A 68 9.77 -9.91 1.18
C ALA A 68 8.50 -9.99 0.34
N THR A 69 8.25 -11.14 -0.29
CA THR A 69 7.06 -11.34 -1.12
C THR A 69 5.79 -11.45 -0.27
N LYS A 70 5.86 -12.06 0.92
CA LYS A 70 4.76 -12.04 1.92
C LYS A 70 4.44 -10.63 2.40
N ILE A 71 5.45 -9.78 2.60
CA ILE A 71 5.24 -8.37 2.97
C ILE A 71 4.52 -7.65 1.84
N ALA A 72 4.97 -7.79 0.59
CA ALA A 72 4.29 -7.17 -0.56
C ALA A 72 2.85 -7.66 -0.72
N LYS A 73 2.65 -8.99 -0.63
CA LYS A 73 1.34 -9.65 -0.76
C LYS A 73 0.35 -9.28 0.33
N SER A 74 0.83 -8.93 1.53
CA SER A 74 -0.03 -8.42 2.61
C SER A 74 -0.25 -6.91 2.55
N THR A 75 0.62 -6.17 1.86
CA THR A 75 0.57 -4.70 1.82
C THR A 75 -0.30 -4.17 0.68
N TRP A 76 -0.13 -4.64 -0.56
CA TRP A 76 -0.88 -4.11 -1.73
C TRP A 76 -2.41 -4.32 -1.65
N PRO A 77 -2.93 -5.49 -1.22
CA PRO A 77 -4.39 -5.66 -1.10
C PRO A 77 -5.01 -4.80 0.01
N GLY A 78 -4.22 -4.43 1.02
CA GLY A 78 -4.67 -3.72 2.21
C GLY A 78 -5.09 -4.64 3.36
N PRO A 79 -5.37 -4.07 4.54
CA PRO A 79 -5.68 -4.84 5.73
C PRO A 79 -7.09 -5.42 5.69
N THR A 80 -7.22 -6.64 6.21
CA THR A 80 -8.51 -7.27 6.55
C THR A 80 -8.60 -7.51 8.05
N THR A 81 -9.75 -7.93 8.56
CA THR A 81 -9.84 -8.53 9.90
C THR A 81 -9.30 -9.96 9.89
N ILE A 82 -9.19 -10.58 11.06
CA ILE A 82 -8.86 -12.01 11.22
C ILE A 82 -9.83 -12.90 10.43
N ASP A 83 -11.12 -12.55 10.44
CA ASP A 83 -12.17 -13.26 9.70
C ASP A 83 -12.20 -12.95 8.20
N GLY A 84 -11.22 -12.19 7.69
CA GLY A 84 -11.13 -11.80 6.28
C GLY A 84 -12.08 -10.68 5.86
N LYS A 85 -12.65 -9.92 6.80
CA LYS A 85 -13.52 -8.77 6.45
C LYS A 85 -12.67 -7.59 6.03
N PHE A 86 -13.14 -6.85 5.04
CA PHE A 86 -12.51 -5.62 4.56
C PHE A 86 -12.36 -4.60 5.69
N ILE A 87 -11.16 -4.01 5.84
CA ILE A 87 -10.91 -2.84 6.71
C ILE A 87 -10.66 -1.60 5.85
N TRP A 88 -9.67 -1.66 4.95
CA TRP A 88 -9.37 -0.55 4.04
C TRP A 88 -8.64 -1.04 2.79
N TYR A 89 -8.68 -0.23 1.73
CA TYR A 89 -7.97 -0.52 0.48
C TYR A 89 -6.46 -0.33 0.65
N GLY A 90 -5.67 -1.25 0.11
CA GLY A 90 -4.22 -1.07 0.00
C GLY A 90 -3.82 -0.23 -1.22
N PRO A 91 -2.55 0.19 -1.29
CA PRO A 91 -2.03 0.94 -2.44
C PRO A 91 -2.05 0.05 -3.69
N ASN A 92 -2.06 0.68 -4.87
CA ASN A 92 -2.13 -0.06 -6.12
C ASN A 92 -0.94 -1.02 -6.29
N THR A 93 -1.14 -2.15 -6.97
CA THR A 93 -0.03 -3.01 -7.40
C THR A 93 0.89 -2.20 -8.32
N GLY A 94 2.19 -2.15 -8.00
CA GLY A 94 3.13 -1.22 -8.64
C GLY A 94 3.35 0.10 -7.89
N ALA A 95 2.67 0.32 -6.75
CA ALA A 95 3.02 1.39 -5.83
C ALA A 95 4.25 1.02 -4.98
N GLN A 96 5.11 2.01 -4.72
CA GLN A 96 6.32 1.83 -3.94
C GLN A 96 6.01 1.44 -2.48
N LEU A 97 6.60 0.33 -2.02
CA LEU A 97 6.39 -0.18 -0.65
C LEU A 97 7.54 0.16 0.30
N SER A 98 8.76 0.31 -0.21
CA SER A 98 9.96 0.81 0.47
C SER A 98 10.08 2.33 0.35
N GLY A 99 11.01 2.95 1.07
CA GLY A 99 11.20 4.40 1.01
C GLY A 99 12.00 4.94 2.19
N GLN A 100 12.06 6.27 2.32
CA GLN A 100 12.68 6.97 3.43
C GLN A 100 11.84 8.16 3.89
N SER A 101 11.59 8.26 5.19
CA SER A 101 10.75 9.33 5.77
C SER A 101 11.42 10.71 5.82
N LEU A 102 12.66 10.87 5.34
CA LEU A 102 13.51 12.02 5.65
C LEU A 102 13.54 13.13 4.58
N ARG A 103 12.81 13.01 3.45
CA ARG A 103 13.00 13.97 2.34
C ARG A 103 11.74 14.49 1.65
N LEU A 104 10.80 13.64 1.21
CA LEU A 104 9.58 14.06 0.48
C LEU A 104 8.45 13.05 0.72
N THR A 105 7.18 13.47 0.63
CA THR A 105 6.02 12.56 0.75
C THR A 105 5.99 11.49 -0.33
N SER A 106 6.60 11.77 -1.49
CA SER A 106 6.71 10.85 -2.63
C SER A 106 7.66 9.67 -2.41
N ASP A 107 8.43 9.66 -1.31
CA ASP A 107 9.40 8.61 -0.99
C ASP A 107 8.97 7.81 0.26
N ILE A 108 7.67 7.87 0.60
CA ILE A 108 7.08 7.14 1.73
C ILE A 108 6.46 5.85 1.21
N GLY A 109 6.94 4.73 1.73
CA GLY A 109 6.34 3.41 1.52
C GLY A 109 5.66 2.87 2.78
N LEU A 110 4.72 1.93 2.62
CA LEU A 110 4.02 1.31 3.76
C LEU A 110 4.85 0.22 4.47
N ALA A 111 5.88 -0.31 3.81
CA ALA A 111 6.80 -1.35 4.30
C ALA A 111 8.24 -0.84 4.45
N MET A 112 8.42 0.41 4.91
CA MET A 112 9.74 1.01 5.09
C MET A 112 10.58 0.30 6.16
N THR A 113 11.87 0.16 5.88
CA THR A 113 12.87 -0.44 6.77
C THR A 113 14.13 0.40 6.81
N THR A 114 14.74 0.50 7.98
CA THR A 114 16.09 1.05 8.16
C THR A 114 17.05 -0.08 8.49
N CYS A 115 18.12 -0.23 7.70
CA CYS A 115 19.10 -1.29 7.87
C CYS A 115 20.45 -0.72 8.31
N THR A 116 21.00 -1.26 9.40
CA THR A 116 22.31 -0.89 9.94
C THR A 116 23.10 -2.17 10.22
N ASN A 117 24.34 -2.25 9.73
CA ASN A 117 25.25 -3.39 9.94
C ASN A 117 24.64 -4.76 9.58
N GLY A 118 23.82 -4.82 8.53
CA GLY A 118 23.19 -6.06 8.08
C GLY A 118 21.91 -6.47 8.81
N THR A 119 21.45 -5.69 9.78
CA THR A 119 20.15 -5.90 10.44
C THR A 119 19.18 -4.79 10.05
N CYS A 120 18.04 -5.19 9.47
CA CYS A 120 16.94 -4.30 9.14
C CYS A 120 15.91 -4.24 10.25
N LYS A 121 15.29 -3.07 10.44
CA LYS A 121 14.17 -2.84 11.36
C LYS A 121 13.11 -2.02 10.65
N GLY A 122 11.85 -2.32 10.93
CA GLY A 122 10.72 -1.54 10.41
C GLY A 122 10.80 -0.09 10.89
N ALA A 123 10.59 0.85 9.97
CA ALA A 123 10.58 2.29 10.21
C ALA A 123 9.17 2.87 9.96
N PRO A 124 8.13 2.42 10.69
CA PRO A 124 6.78 2.93 10.50
C PRO A 124 6.69 4.42 10.88
N ILE A 125 5.81 5.15 10.19
CA ILE A 125 5.46 6.51 10.59
C ILE A 125 4.52 6.41 11.79
N GLU A 126 5.02 6.76 12.97
CA GLU A 126 4.24 6.78 14.20
C GLU A 126 3.92 8.22 14.61
N ALA A 127 2.63 8.57 14.62
CA ALA A 127 2.18 9.88 15.08
C ALA A 127 2.40 10.10 16.58
N ASN A 128 2.40 9.02 17.37
CA ASN A 128 2.67 9.07 18.82
C ASN A 128 3.50 7.84 19.26
N PRO A 129 4.77 8.03 19.65
CA PRO A 129 5.64 6.95 20.14
C PRO A 129 5.10 6.20 21.37
N ALA A 130 4.23 6.83 22.17
CA ALA A 130 3.60 6.20 23.34
C ALA A 130 2.47 5.22 22.97
N ARG A 131 2.00 5.22 21.72
CA ARG A 131 1.05 4.26 21.16
C ARG A 131 1.66 3.58 19.94
N SER A 132 2.78 2.90 20.15
CA SER A 132 3.43 2.16 19.08
C SER A 132 2.57 0.98 18.62
N TYR A 133 2.38 0.87 17.31
CA TYR A 133 1.63 -0.23 16.68
C TYR A 133 2.50 -1.49 16.48
N LYS A 134 3.77 -1.47 16.93
CA LYS A 134 4.73 -2.56 16.69
C LYS A 134 4.32 -3.86 17.36
N ASN A 135 3.84 -3.79 18.60
CA ASN A 135 3.52 -4.95 19.43
C ASN A 135 2.01 -5.18 19.58
N MET A 136 1.20 -4.62 18.68
CA MET A 136 -0.25 -4.78 18.70
C MET A 136 -0.61 -6.14 18.07
N SER A 137 -1.45 -6.92 18.76
CA SER A 137 -1.98 -8.18 18.21
C SER A 137 -2.99 -7.89 17.10
N ARG A 138 -3.24 -8.89 16.26
CA ARG A 138 -4.21 -8.78 15.16
C ARG A 138 -5.62 -8.46 15.69
N GLU A 139 -6.03 -9.09 16.79
CA GLU A 139 -7.32 -8.84 17.44
C GLU A 139 -7.41 -7.40 17.98
N ALA A 140 -6.33 -6.91 18.59
CA ALA A 140 -6.28 -5.56 19.12
C ALA A 140 -6.36 -4.51 17.99
N PHE A 141 -5.78 -4.80 16.83
CA PHE A 141 -5.88 -3.93 15.65
C PHE A 141 -7.27 -3.94 15.03
N ASP A 142 -7.93 -5.10 14.92
CA ASP A 142 -9.30 -5.17 14.41
C ASP A 142 -10.25 -4.31 15.24
N ILE A 143 -10.14 -4.40 16.58
CA ILE A 143 -10.89 -3.54 17.50
C ILE A 143 -10.52 -2.07 17.32
N TYR A 144 -9.22 -1.76 17.26
CA TYR A 144 -8.75 -0.39 17.10
C TYR A 144 -9.21 0.25 15.79
N ALA A 145 -9.15 -0.47 14.68
CA ALA A 145 -9.59 -0.01 13.37
C ALA A 145 -11.10 0.29 13.37
N GLN A 146 -11.90 -0.60 13.98
CA GLN A 146 -13.34 -0.39 14.14
C GLN A 146 -13.66 0.82 15.03
N GLU A 147 -12.97 0.98 16.17
CA GLU A 147 -13.15 2.14 17.04
C GLU A 147 -12.71 3.44 16.37
N ALA A 148 -11.63 3.40 15.58
CA ALA A 148 -11.14 4.54 14.83
C ALA A 148 -12.18 5.02 13.82
N ALA A 149 -12.75 4.10 13.03
CA ALA A 149 -13.84 4.40 12.11
C ALA A 149 -15.03 5.03 12.85
N GLN A 150 -15.55 4.40 13.89
CA GLN A 150 -16.70 4.90 14.65
C GLN A 150 -16.49 6.31 15.25
N ARG A 151 -15.27 6.62 15.71
CA ARG A 151 -14.96 7.94 16.28
C ARG A 151 -14.83 9.02 15.21
N CYS A 152 -14.39 8.64 14.01
CA CYS A 152 -13.97 9.57 12.97
C CYS A 152 -15.00 9.73 11.85
N GLU A 153 -15.91 8.76 11.67
CA GLU A 153 -16.90 8.71 10.59
C GLU A 153 -17.68 10.02 10.47
N SER A 154 -18.20 10.53 11.59
CA SER A 154 -18.98 11.78 11.57
C SER A 154 -18.17 13.08 11.42
N VAL A 155 -16.84 13.04 11.57
CA VAL A 155 -15.99 14.25 11.66
C VAL A 155 -15.10 14.41 10.43
N ILE A 156 -14.50 13.32 9.95
CA ILE A 156 -13.48 13.35 8.90
C ILE A 156 -13.80 12.46 7.71
N GLU A 157 -14.71 11.49 7.83
CA GLU A 157 -15.14 10.75 6.65
C GLU A 157 -15.98 11.65 5.75
N THR A 158 -15.62 11.68 4.48
CA THR A 158 -16.23 12.50 3.43
C THR A 158 -16.77 11.59 2.33
N ASN A 159 -17.49 10.56 2.76
CA ASN A 159 -17.97 9.46 1.93
C ASN A 159 -19.46 9.55 1.55
N ASP A 160 -20.14 10.68 1.82
CA ASP A 160 -21.54 10.88 1.40
C ASP A 160 -21.62 10.91 -0.14
N PRO A 161 -22.28 9.91 -0.75
CA PRO A 161 -22.37 9.85 -2.20
C PRO A 161 -23.46 10.76 -2.80
N ASP A 162 -24.37 11.33 -2.01
CA ASP A 162 -25.47 12.14 -2.53
C ASP A 162 -25.00 13.54 -2.94
N LEU A 163 -24.54 13.65 -4.17
CA LEU A 163 -24.12 14.92 -4.78
C LEU A 163 -25.28 15.67 -5.47
N THR A 164 -26.54 15.28 -5.26
CA THR A 164 -27.70 15.86 -5.97
C THR A 164 -27.83 17.36 -5.76
N ALA A 165 -27.61 17.84 -4.52
CA ALA A 165 -27.69 19.26 -4.20
C ALA A 165 -26.57 20.08 -4.88
N PHE A 166 -25.37 19.50 -4.97
CA PHE A 166 -24.22 20.11 -5.65
C PHE A 166 -24.45 20.18 -7.17
N TYR A 167 -24.95 19.08 -7.76
CA TYR A 167 -25.32 19.01 -9.17
C TYR A 167 -26.42 20.02 -9.55
N LYS A 168 -27.49 20.12 -8.75
CA LYS A 168 -28.60 21.07 -8.98
C LYS A 168 -28.16 22.53 -9.00
N LYS A 169 -27.04 22.87 -8.38
CA LYS A 169 -26.44 24.22 -8.39
C LYS A 169 -25.45 24.44 -9.54
N GLY A 170 -25.31 23.48 -10.45
CA GLY A 170 -24.39 23.54 -11.60
C GLY A 170 -22.93 23.20 -11.27
N GLY A 171 -22.68 22.58 -10.11
CA GLY A 171 -21.34 22.16 -9.72
C GLY A 171 -20.75 21.07 -10.62
N LYS A 172 -19.43 21.09 -10.80
CA LYS A 172 -18.66 20.06 -11.51
C LYS A 172 -17.47 19.65 -10.67
N ILE A 173 -17.20 18.35 -10.56
CA ILE A 173 -16.04 17.78 -9.87
C ILE A 173 -15.14 17.12 -10.92
N LEU A 174 -13.84 17.31 -10.77
CA LEU A 174 -12.81 16.56 -11.49
C LEU A 174 -12.00 15.83 -10.41
N ASN A 175 -11.86 14.52 -10.55
CA ASN A 175 -11.03 13.69 -9.68
C ASN A 175 -9.88 13.06 -10.48
N THR A 176 -8.77 12.80 -9.80
CA THR A 176 -7.61 12.08 -10.32
C THR A 176 -7.21 11.02 -9.31
N THR A 177 -6.53 9.96 -9.76
CA THR A 177 -6.09 8.84 -8.93
C THR A 177 -4.60 8.96 -8.66
N GLU A 178 -4.17 8.60 -7.45
CA GLU A 178 -2.75 8.57 -7.05
C GLU A 178 -2.35 7.15 -6.63
N PRO A 179 -1.07 6.74 -6.72
CA PRO A 179 -0.67 5.36 -6.44
C PRO A 179 -0.87 4.94 -4.96
N MET A 180 -0.73 5.91 -4.05
CA MET A 180 -0.79 5.69 -2.60
C MET A 180 -2.23 5.64 -2.07
N ILE A 181 -3.17 6.34 -2.74
CA ILE A 181 -4.60 6.24 -2.45
C ILE A 181 -5.19 5.32 -3.50
N SER A 182 -5.54 4.10 -3.09
CA SER A 182 -6.06 3.07 -3.97
C SER A 182 -7.06 3.60 -5.00
N LYS A 183 -6.85 3.30 -6.27
CA LYS A 183 -7.84 3.61 -7.33
C LYS A 183 -9.18 2.94 -7.05
N PHE A 184 -9.16 1.78 -6.41
CA PHE A 184 -10.36 1.08 -5.96
C PHE A 184 -11.14 1.89 -4.92
N GLN A 185 -10.46 2.61 -4.02
CA GLN A 185 -11.10 3.51 -3.07
C GLN A 185 -11.84 4.65 -3.78
N SER A 186 -11.17 5.33 -4.72
CA SER A 186 -11.79 6.42 -5.49
C SER A 186 -12.99 5.93 -6.31
N ARG A 187 -12.88 4.74 -6.92
CA ARG A 187 -13.96 4.15 -7.72
C ARG A 187 -15.17 3.75 -6.87
N ALA A 188 -14.94 3.20 -5.68
CA ALA A 188 -16.04 2.85 -4.77
C ALA A 188 -16.91 4.08 -4.43
N GLN A 189 -16.28 5.25 -4.29
CA GLN A 189 -17.00 6.52 -4.08
C GLN A 189 -17.74 6.99 -5.34
N ASP A 190 -17.17 6.81 -6.54
CA ASP A 190 -17.80 7.20 -7.82
C ASP A 190 -18.97 6.30 -8.25
N THR A 191 -19.01 5.03 -7.85
CA THR A 191 -20.05 4.08 -8.29
C THR A 191 -21.45 4.38 -7.75
N THR A 192 -21.56 5.28 -6.78
CA THR A 192 -22.86 5.77 -6.32
C THR A 192 -23.32 6.92 -7.22
N LYS A 193 -23.59 6.60 -8.49
CA LYS A 193 -24.04 7.55 -9.49
C LYS A 193 -25.33 8.24 -9.03
N ILE A 194 -25.26 9.58 -9.08
CA ILE A 194 -26.35 10.53 -9.25
C ILE A 194 -27.49 9.86 -10.06
N ARG A 195 -28.60 9.58 -9.39
CA ARG A 195 -29.91 9.33 -10.02
C ARG A 195 -30.81 10.53 -9.78
#